data_AF-A0A2L2NKG3-F1
#
_entry.id   AF-A0A2L2NKG3-F1
#
_cell.length_a   1.000
_cell.length_b   1.000
_cell.length_c   1.000
_cell.angle_alpha   90.00
_cell.angle_beta   90.00
_cell.angle_gamma   90.00
#
_symmetry.space_group_name_H-M   'P 1'
#
loop_
_entity.id
_entity.type
_entity.pdbx_description
1 polymer ?
#
loop_
_entity_poly.entity_id
_entity_poly.type
_entity_poly.pdbx_seq_one_letter_code
_entity_poly.pdbx_strand_id
1 'polypeptide(L)'
;MPFAPKNTRFGFTLLWTLATFGGFLLSLLLIEVGEKPDVGVVEAAIGGFAIALPQGCLLKEPISCIRWILSSLLGWSLITAIGIGAVGWIVPSTQILPLRILSGAVYGALGGLGIGLAQWLAIPQAVAWRWIFVSAASWAVAVPVGSTVGTIWRYLSQLFLGEVIGLGITWLLVGILTGINAHKLRL
;
A
#
# COMPACT_ATOMS: atom_id res chain seq x y z
N MET A 1 10.97 -32.30 3.72
CA MET A 1 11.37 -30.95 4.17
C MET A 1 10.37 -30.46 5.22
N PRO A 2 10.71 -30.43 6.52
CA PRO A 2 9.74 -30.17 7.58
C PRO A 2 9.89 -28.75 8.14
N PHE A 3 9.52 -27.73 7.35
CA PHE A 3 9.34 -26.35 7.84
C PHE A 3 8.24 -25.62 7.06
N ALA A 4 7.16 -26.32 6.72
CA ALA A 4 5.93 -25.63 6.30
C ALA A 4 5.18 -25.26 7.59
N PRO A 5 5.24 -24.01 8.09
CA PRO A 5 4.39 -23.62 9.20
C PRO A 5 2.95 -23.88 8.79
N LYS A 6 2.16 -24.50 9.68
CA LYS A 6 0.70 -24.58 9.57
C LYS A 6 0.21 -23.20 9.11
N ASN A 7 -0.60 -23.17 8.06
CA ASN A 7 -1.14 -21.96 7.41
C ASN A 7 -2.08 -21.21 8.37
N THR A 8 -1.52 -20.69 9.46
CA THR A 8 -2.22 -19.94 10.48
C THR A 8 -2.41 -18.52 9.98
N ARG A 9 -3.53 -17.90 10.38
CA ARG A 9 -3.84 -16.50 10.05
C ARG A 9 -2.66 -15.58 10.34
N PHE A 10 -2.01 -15.76 11.50
CA PHE A 10 -0.85 -14.96 11.91
C PHE A 10 0.36 -15.15 10.96
N GLY A 11 0.71 -16.40 10.63
CA GLY A 11 1.82 -16.68 9.70
C GLY A 11 1.57 -16.07 8.32
N PHE A 12 0.33 -16.14 7.82
CA PHE A 12 -0.02 -15.48 6.57
C PHE A 12 0.07 -13.95 6.66
N THR A 13 -0.49 -13.34 7.72
CA THR A 13 -0.41 -11.89 7.92
C THR A 13 1.03 -11.40 7.99
N LEU A 14 1.93 -12.15 8.65
CA LEU A 14 3.35 -11.83 8.69
C LEU A 14 3.98 -11.90 7.29
N LEU A 15 3.77 -12.99 6.55
CA LEU A 15 4.28 -13.13 5.17
C LEU A 15 3.74 -12.04 4.24
N TRP A 16 2.46 -11.71 4.37
CA TRP A 16 1.81 -10.63 3.62
C TRP A 16 2.43 -9.27 3.93
N THR A 17 2.68 -8.99 5.21
CA THR A 17 3.33 -7.76 5.65
C THR A 17 4.74 -7.66 5.09
N LEU A 18 5.51 -8.74 5.18
CA LEU A 18 6.87 -8.81 4.62
C LEU A 18 6.89 -8.66 3.09
N ALA A 19 5.95 -9.29 2.38
CA ALA A 19 5.80 -9.12 0.94
C ALA A 19 5.47 -7.68 0.56
N THR A 20 4.57 -7.05 1.30
CA THR A 20 4.14 -5.66 1.05
C THR A 20 5.28 -4.68 1.32
N PHE A 21 5.88 -4.77 2.51
CA PHE A 21 6.96 -3.87 2.92
C PHE A 21 8.24 -4.10 2.11
N GLY A 22 8.61 -5.37 1.87
CA GLY A 22 9.73 -5.71 1.00
C GLY A 22 9.54 -5.23 -0.44
N GLY A 23 8.32 -5.31 -0.98
CA GLY A 23 7.98 -4.74 -2.28
C GLY A 23 8.13 -3.22 -2.31
N PHE A 24 7.75 -2.52 -1.24
CA PHE A 24 8.00 -1.09 -1.11
C PHE A 24 9.50 -0.78 -1.08
N LEU A 25 10.29 -1.48 -0.26
CA LEU A 25 11.75 -1.28 -0.23
C LEU A 25 12.40 -1.54 -1.59
N LEU A 26 11.94 -2.56 -2.32
CA LEU A 26 12.37 -2.83 -3.68
C LEU A 26 11.99 -1.69 -4.63
N SER A 27 10.79 -1.12 -4.48
CA SER A 27 10.35 0.01 -5.29
C SER A 27 11.26 1.23 -5.13
N LEU A 28 11.82 1.47 -3.93
CA LEU A 28 12.74 2.58 -3.70
C LEU A 28 14.05 2.49 -4.50
N LEU A 29 14.40 1.31 -5.04
CA LEU A 29 15.55 1.15 -5.93
C LEU A 29 15.23 1.54 -7.38
N LEU A 30 13.93 1.64 -7.71
CA LEU A 30 13.43 1.81 -9.08
C LEU A 30 12.72 3.15 -9.28
N ILE A 31 12.17 3.71 -8.21
CA ILE A 31 11.42 4.97 -8.23
C ILE A 31 11.89 5.87 -7.09
N GLU A 32 11.97 7.16 -7.40
CA GLU A 32 12.30 8.19 -6.41
C GLU A 32 11.04 8.59 -5.64
N VAL A 33 11.18 8.74 -4.33
CA VAL A 33 10.14 9.35 -3.49
C VAL A 33 10.30 10.86 -3.59
N GLY A 34 9.25 11.55 -4.03
CA GLY A 34 9.25 13.00 -4.20
C GLY A 34 8.11 13.70 -3.48
N GLU A 35 8.15 15.04 -3.49
CA GLU A 35 7.00 15.86 -3.11
C GLU A 35 5.99 15.87 -4.29
N LYS A 36 4.70 16.16 -4.03
CA LYS A 36 3.70 16.23 -5.12
C LYS A 36 4.08 17.38 -6.07
N PRO A 37 4.24 17.18 -7.41
CA PRO A 37 3.66 16.13 -8.26
C PRO A 37 4.66 15.09 -8.83
N ASP A 38 5.81 14.88 -8.21
CA ASP A 38 6.97 14.28 -8.88
C ASP A 38 6.85 12.78 -9.22
N VAL A 39 5.84 12.08 -8.68
CA VAL A 39 5.58 10.65 -8.99
C VAL A 39 4.49 10.53 -10.05
N GLY A 40 4.90 10.19 -11.28
CA GLY A 40 4.02 9.97 -12.41
C GLY A 40 3.36 8.59 -12.43
N VAL A 41 2.56 8.37 -13.48
CA VAL A 41 1.79 7.12 -13.67
C VAL A 41 2.71 5.91 -13.87
N VAL A 42 3.85 6.10 -14.55
CA VAL A 42 4.81 5.02 -14.84
C VAL A 42 5.50 4.58 -13.56
N GLU A 43 5.93 5.53 -12.74
CA GLU A 43 6.55 5.30 -11.44
C GLU A 43 5.57 4.58 -10.50
N ALA A 44 4.31 5.04 -10.46
CA ALA A 44 3.26 4.38 -9.70
C ALA A 44 3.01 2.93 -10.17
N ALA A 45 3.07 2.68 -11.49
CA ALA A 45 2.94 1.33 -12.04
C ALA A 45 4.13 0.45 -11.64
N ILE A 46 5.36 0.94 -11.74
CA ILE A 46 6.57 0.21 -11.35
C ILE A 46 6.55 -0.11 -9.85
N GLY A 47 6.25 0.87 -9.01
CA GLY A 47 6.12 0.67 -7.57
C GLY A 47 4.97 -0.29 -7.22
N GLY A 48 3.83 -0.13 -7.88
CA GLY A 48 2.68 -1.03 -7.74
C GLY A 48 3.01 -2.47 -8.12
N PHE A 49 3.77 -2.68 -9.19
CA PHE A 49 4.25 -3.99 -9.61
C PHE A 49 5.18 -4.63 -8.56
N ALA A 50 6.15 -3.87 -8.07
CA ALA A 50 7.12 -4.34 -7.07
C ALA A 50 6.42 -4.88 -5.80
N ILE A 51 5.26 -4.32 -5.44
CA ILE A 51 4.44 -4.73 -4.30
C ILE A 51 3.46 -5.85 -4.67
N ALA A 52 2.80 -5.75 -5.82
CA ALA A 52 1.78 -6.69 -6.23
C ALA A 52 2.36 -8.07 -6.59
N LEU A 53 3.59 -8.14 -7.10
CA LEU A 53 4.26 -9.39 -7.46
C LEU A 53 4.40 -10.34 -6.25
N PRO A 54 5.07 -9.96 -5.15
CA PRO A 54 5.21 -10.85 -4.00
C PRO A 54 3.86 -11.13 -3.31
N GLN A 55 2.94 -10.15 -3.26
CA GLN A 55 1.58 -10.37 -2.73
C GLN A 55 0.78 -11.38 -3.57
N GLY A 56 0.81 -11.26 -4.89
CA GLY A 56 0.10 -12.15 -5.82
C GLY A 56 0.59 -13.60 -5.73
N CYS A 57 1.90 -13.79 -5.58
CA CYS A 57 2.50 -15.11 -5.36
C CYS A 57 2.04 -15.75 -4.04
N LEU A 58 1.68 -14.94 -3.04
CA LEU A 58 1.09 -15.44 -1.82
C LEU A 58 -0.36 -15.85 -2.04
N LEU A 59 -1.20 -15.10 -2.77
CA LEU A 59 -2.66 -15.31 -2.70
C LEU A 59 -3.14 -16.70 -3.09
N LYS A 60 -2.50 -17.41 -4.03
CA LYS A 60 -2.89 -18.77 -4.48
C LYS A 60 -4.40 -18.85 -4.84
N GLU A 61 -4.88 -20.04 -5.23
CA GLU A 61 -6.30 -20.20 -5.55
C GLU A 61 -7.21 -19.76 -4.38
N PRO A 62 -8.35 -19.10 -4.69
CA PRO A 62 -8.94 -18.87 -6.00
C PRO A 62 -8.40 -17.64 -6.77
N ILE A 63 -7.47 -16.88 -6.19
CA ILE A 63 -6.95 -15.64 -6.79
C ILE A 63 -5.65 -15.93 -7.56
N SER A 64 -5.73 -15.88 -8.89
CA SER A 64 -4.53 -16.00 -9.72
C SER A 64 -3.56 -14.83 -9.47
N CYS A 65 -2.28 -15.16 -9.30
CA CYS A 65 -1.19 -14.20 -9.14
C CYS A 65 -1.20 -13.13 -10.25
N ILE A 66 -1.38 -13.54 -11.51
CA ILE A 66 -1.39 -12.62 -12.66
C ILE A 66 -2.58 -11.66 -12.56
N ARG A 67 -3.77 -12.14 -12.20
CA ARG A 67 -4.95 -11.28 -12.03
C ARG A 67 -4.72 -10.25 -10.92
N TRP A 68 -4.13 -10.66 -9.80
CA TRP A 68 -3.78 -9.76 -8.71
C TRP A 68 -2.83 -8.65 -9.17
N ILE A 69 -1.75 -9.03 -9.88
CA ILE A 69 -0.76 -8.08 -10.39
C ILE A 69 -1.41 -7.08 -11.35
N LEU A 70 -2.13 -7.55 -12.36
CA LEU A 70 -2.78 -6.69 -13.35
C LEU A 70 -3.80 -5.74 -12.72
N SER A 71 -4.60 -6.25 -11.78
CA SER A 71 -5.59 -5.44 -11.05
C SER A 71 -4.93 -4.35 -10.19
N SER A 72 -3.82 -4.67 -9.53
CA SER A 72 -3.09 -3.72 -8.68
C SER A 72 -2.36 -2.68 -9.51
N LEU A 73 -1.75 -3.08 -10.63
CA LEU A 73 -1.18 -2.19 -11.63
C LEU A 73 -2.22 -1.19 -12.16
N LEU A 74 -3.38 -1.70 -12.59
CA LEU A 74 -4.47 -0.86 -13.06
C LEU A 74 -4.91 0.13 -11.98
N GLY A 75 -5.04 -0.33 -10.74
CA GLY A 75 -5.39 0.51 -9.59
C GLY A 75 -4.40 1.66 -9.42
N TRP A 76 -3.11 1.35 -9.27
CA TRP A 76 -2.07 2.34 -9.03
C TRP A 76 -1.95 3.35 -10.17
N SER A 77 -2.01 2.88 -11.42
CA SER A 77 -1.99 3.75 -12.59
C SER A 77 -3.20 4.67 -12.64
N LEU A 78 -4.41 4.15 -12.39
CA LEU A 78 -5.64 4.92 -12.49
C LEU A 78 -5.75 5.98 -11.40
N ILE A 79 -5.47 5.63 -10.14
CA ILE A 79 -5.55 6.61 -9.03
C ILE A 79 -4.51 7.74 -9.20
N THR A 80 -3.36 7.41 -9.80
CA THR A 80 -2.32 8.40 -10.11
C THR A 80 -2.78 9.30 -11.26
N ALA A 81 -3.33 8.71 -12.34
CA ALA A 81 -3.82 9.46 -13.50
C ALA A 81 -4.96 10.44 -13.17
N ILE A 82 -5.85 10.11 -12.23
CA ILE A 82 -6.96 10.98 -11.82
C ILE A 82 -6.58 12.02 -10.74
N GLY A 83 -5.29 12.12 -10.37
CA GLY A 83 -4.78 13.19 -9.50
C GLY A 83 -4.92 12.97 -7.98
N ILE A 84 -5.46 11.82 -7.55
CA ILE A 84 -5.31 11.36 -6.15
C ILE A 84 -3.82 11.19 -5.86
N GLY A 85 -3.07 10.74 -6.87
CA GLY A 85 -1.62 10.60 -6.85
C GLY A 85 -1.19 9.25 -6.34
N ALA A 86 0.11 8.98 -6.44
CA ALA A 86 0.74 7.79 -5.92
C ALA A 86 0.87 7.89 -4.39
N VAL A 87 -0.24 7.82 -3.65
CA VAL A 87 -0.30 8.05 -2.18
C VAL A 87 0.69 7.18 -1.39
N GLY A 88 1.14 6.06 -1.94
CA GLY A 88 2.20 5.22 -1.37
C GLY A 88 3.63 5.76 -1.52
N TRP A 89 3.87 6.77 -2.35
CA TRP A 89 5.20 7.27 -2.71
C TRP A 89 5.32 8.80 -2.73
N ILE A 90 4.24 9.51 -2.38
CA ILE A 90 4.20 10.97 -2.37
C ILE A 90 4.21 11.49 -0.94
N VAL A 91 5.04 12.51 -0.72
CA VAL A 91 5.08 13.29 0.52
C VAL A 91 4.22 14.55 0.36
N PRO A 92 3.26 14.82 1.26
CA PRO A 92 2.51 16.08 1.25
C PRO A 92 3.45 17.29 1.45
N SER A 93 3.29 18.32 0.63
CA SER A 93 4.04 19.59 0.77
C SER A 93 3.54 20.47 1.93
N THR A 94 2.35 20.19 2.48
CA THR A 94 1.78 20.92 3.62
C THR A 94 2.56 20.62 4.90
N GLN A 95 3.18 21.65 5.49
CA GLN A 95 3.94 21.56 6.74
C GLN A 95 3.06 21.62 8.00
N ILE A 96 1.79 21.99 7.87
CA ILE A 96 0.86 22.09 9.00
C ILE A 96 0.33 20.70 9.36
N LEU A 97 0.84 20.13 10.46
CA LEU A 97 0.58 18.74 10.85
C LEU A 97 -0.91 18.34 10.93
N PRO A 98 -1.82 19.12 11.55
CA PRO A 98 -3.24 18.75 11.57
C PRO A 98 -3.88 18.64 10.18
N LEU A 99 -3.57 19.58 9.29
CA LEU A 99 -4.06 19.56 7.91
C LEU A 99 -3.46 18.39 7.13
N ARG A 100 -2.19 18.07 7.38
CA ARG A 100 -1.47 16.94 6.78
C ARG A 100 -2.06 15.59 7.21
N ILE A 101 -2.45 15.46 8.48
CA ILE A 101 -3.15 14.28 9.02
C ILE A 101 -4.52 14.13 8.36
N LEU A 102 -5.32 15.20 8.34
CA LEU A 102 -6.68 15.17 7.78
C LEU A 102 -6.65 14.86 6.27
N SER A 103 -5.84 15.59 5.50
CA SER A 103 -5.67 15.35 4.07
C SER A 103 -5.09 13.97 3.80
N GLY A 104 -4.11 13.51 4.59
CA GLY A 104 -3.58 12.16 4.51
C GLY A 104 -4.64 11.08 4.73
N ALA A 105 -5.56 11.29 5.66
CA ALA A 105 -6.66 10.35 5.91
C ALA A 105 -7.63 10.30 4.72
N VAL A 106 -7.99 11.47 4.17
CA VAL A 106 -8.89 11.57 3.01
C VAL A 106 -8.27 10.98 1.76
N TYR A 107 -7.06 11.41 1.38
CA TYR A 107 -6.36 10.87 0.20
C TYR A 107 -5.98 9.40 0.39
N GLY A 108 -5.62 8.98 1.60
CA GLY A 108 -5.44 7.58 1.95
C GLY A 108 -6.70 6.77 1.72
N ALA A 109 -7.85 7.21 2.24
CA ALA A 109 -9.13 6.55 2.04
C ALA A 109 -9.49 6.43 0.55
N LEU A 110 -9.34 7.52 -0.22
CA LEU A 110 -9.63 7.55 -1.65
C LEU A 110 -8.68 6.65 -2.45
N GLY A 111 -7.37 6.69 -2.15
CA GLY A 111 -6.38 5.82 -2.76
C GLY A 111 -6.66 4.35 -2.46
N GLY A 112 -6.89 4.01 -1.19
CA GLY A 112 -7.23 2.66 -0.77
C GLY A 112 -8.54 2.14 -1.39
N LEU A 113 -9.54 3.01 -1.54
CA LEU A 113 -10.78 2.69 -2.24
C LEU A 113 -10.55 2.43 -3.73
N GLY A 114 -9.76 3.27 -4.41
CA GLY A 114 -9.41 3.09 -5.81
C GLY A 114 -8.63 1.79 -6.07
N ILE A 115 -7.62 1.49 -5.24
CA ILE A 115 -6.89 0.22 -5.29
C ILE A 115 -7.81 -0.97 -5.01
N GLY A 116 -8.65 -0.87 -3.98
CA GLY A 116 -9.60 -1.91 -3.61
C GLY A 116 -10.60 -2.21 -4.74
N LEU A 117 -11.13 -1.17 -5.39
CA LEU A 117 -12.02 -1.28 -6.55
C LEU A 117 -11.33 -1.94 -7.75
N ALA A 118 -10.07 -1.62 -8.00
CA ALA A 118 -9.32 -2.28 -9.07
C ALA A 118 -9.07 -3.76 -8.75
N GLN A 119 -8.66 -4.06 -7.50
CA GLN A 119 -8.41 -5.42 -7.02
C GLN A 119 -9.67 -6.28 -6.94
N TRP A 120 -10.86 -5.67 -6.92
CA TRP A 120 -12.13 -6.38 -7.09
C TRP A 120 -12.14 -7.28 -8.35
N LEU A 121 -11.46 -6.86 -9.43
CA LEU A 121 -11.36 -7.65 -10.67
C LEU A 121 -10.60 -8.98 -10.48
N ALA A 122 -9.78 -9.10 -9.44
CA ALA A 122 -9.02 -10.30 -9.13
C ALA A 122 -9.67 -11.19 -8.05
N ILE A 123 -10.49 -10.60 -7.18
CA ILE A 123 -11.05 -11.25 -5.98
C ILE A 123 -12.43 -11.86 -6.28
N PRO A 124 -12.78 -13.04 -5.70
CA PRO A 124 -14.15 -13.56 -5.77
C PRO A 124 -15.20 -12.56 -5.28
N GLN A 125 -16.27 -12.41 -6.07
CA GLN A 125 -17.31 -11.38 -5.89
C GLN A 125 -17.95 -11.38 -4.49
N ALA A 126 -18.12 -12.56 -3.88
CA ALA A 126 -18.72 -12.70 -2.55
C ALA A 126 -17.96 -11.96 -1.43
N VAL A 127 -16.64 -11.82 -1.56
CA VAL A 127 -15.77 -11.21 -0.53
C VAL A 127 -15.12 -9.90 -0.96
N ALA A 128 -15.20 -9.55 -2.25
CA ALA A 128 -14.52 -8.38 -2.81
C ALA A 128 -14.98 -7.04 -2.19
N TRP A 129 -16.26 -6.88 -1.88
CA TRP A 129 -16.76 -5.65 -1.26
C TRP A 129 -16.10 -5.40 0.11
N ARG A 130 -15.87 -6.46 0.90
CA ARG A 130 -15.17 -6.36 2.19
C ARG A 130 -13.74 -5.90 1.99
N TRP A 131 -13.09 -6.39 0.94
CA TRP A 131 -11.72 -6.00 0.61
C TRP A 131 -11.62 -4.51 0.27
N ILE A 132 -12.58 -3.96 -0.48
CA ILE A 132 -12.61 -2.53 -0.82
C ILE A 132 -12.61 -1.67 0.45
N PHE A 133 -13.48 -1.98 1.41
CA PHE A 133 -13.53 -1.25 2.68
C PHE A 133 -12.29 -1.46 3.54
N VAL A 134 -11.76 -2.68 3.60
CA VAL A 134 -10.52 -2.97 4.33
C VAL A 134 -9.36 -2.17 3.75
N SER A 135 -9.22 -2.12 2.43
CA SER A 135 -8.20 -1.34 1.74
C SER A 135 -8.34 0.15 2.06
N ALA A 136 -9.53 0.72 1.86
CA ALA A 136 -9.81 2.13 2.16
C ALA A 136 -9.49 2.49 3.62
N ALA A 137 -10.00 1.71 4.58
CA ALA A 137 -9.76 1.95 6.00
C ALA A 137 -8.28 1.80 6.39
N SER A 138 -7.58 0.81 5.82
CA SER A 138 -6.15 0.59 6.09
C SER A 138 -5.32 1.78 5.65
N TRP A 139 -5.56 2.29 4.45
CA TRP A 139 -4.86 3.46 3.92
C TRP A 139 -5.24 4.75 4.66
N ALA A 140 -6.51 4.92 5.02
CA ALA A 140 -6.99 6.08 5.78
C ALA A 140 -6.32 6.21 7.16
N VAL A 141 -5.92 5.09 7.77
CA VAL A 141 -5.19 5.07 9.05
C VAL A 141 -3.68 5.16 8.83
N ALA A 142 -3.14 4.38 7.90
CA ALA A 142 -1.71 4.26 7.73
C ALA A 142 -1.05 5.55 7.22
N VAL A 143 -1.68 6.25 6.27
CA VAL A 143 -1.11 7.47 5.67
C VAL A 143 -0.93 8.58 6.71
N PRO A 144 -1.92 8.94 7.54
CA PRO A 144 -1.72 9.91 8.62
C PRO A 144 -0.63 9.53 9.62
N VAL A 145 -0.56 8.25 10.00
CA VAL A 145 0.44 7.77 10.96
C VAL A 145 1.84 7.89 10.38
N GLY A 146 2.08 7.37 9.18
CA GLY A 146 3.37 7.48 8.52
C GLY A 146 3.76 8.93 8.24
N SER A 147 2.80 9.76 7.81
CA SER A 147 2.98 11.19 7.60
C SER A 147 3.40 11.94 8.89
N THR A 148 2.81 11.57 10.03
CA THR A 148 3.17 12.13 11.34
C THR A 148 4.59 11.73 11.73
N VAL A 149 4.91 10.44 11.63
CA VAL A 149 6.26 9.92 11.92
C VAL A 149 7.30 10.59 11.01
N GLY A 150 6.99 10.71 9.72
CA GLY A 150 7.89 11.32 8.74
C GLY A 150 8.14 12.80 9.01
N THR A 151 7.09 13.54 9.37
CA THR A 151 7.22 14.96 9.76
C THR A 151 8.09 15.11 11.01
N ILE A 152 7.87 14.30 12.05
CA ILE A 152 8.67 14.32 13.28
C ILE A 152 10.14 14.03 12.96
N TRP A 153 10.40 13.00 12.15
CA TRP A 153 11.78 12.64 11.80
C TRP A 153 12.46 13.67 10.91
N ARG A 154 11.74 14.27 9.95
CA ARG A 154 12.24 15.38 9.13
C ARG A 154 12.55 16.59 9.99
N TYR A 155 11.70 16.90 10.98
CA TYR A 155 11.96 17.99 11.92
C TYR A 155 13.22 17.75 12.78
N LEU A 156 13.43 16.53 13.26
CA LEU A 156 14.59 16.20 14.11
C LEU A 156 15.89 16.10 13.31
N SER A 157 15.85 15.50 12.13
CA SER A 157 17.04 15.23 11.31
C SER A 157 17.37 16.34 10.30
N GLN A 158 16.39 17.18 9.96
CA GLN A 158 16.44 18.14 8.84
C GLN A 158 16.67 17.47 7.46
N LEU A 159 16.53 16.14 7.37
CA LEU A 159 16.72 15.37 6.15
C LEU A 159 15.39 14.89 5.56
N PHE A 160 15.28 14.90 4.23
CA PHE A 160 14.13 14.33 3.52
C PHE A 160 13.95 12.83 3.77
N LEU A 161 15.02 12.13 4.17
CA LEU A 161 14.98 10.72 4.57
C LEU A 161 13.93 10.44 5.66
N GLY A 162 13.62 11.42 6.52
CA GLY A 162 12.53 11.29 7.49
C GLY A 162 11.18 10.99 6.86
N GLU A 163 10.88 11.62 5.72
CA GLU A 163 9.63 11.40 5.00
C GLU A 163 9.57 10.01 4.36
N VAL A 164 10.71 9.53 3.84
CA VAL A 164 10.86 8.16 3.32
C VAL A 164 10.64 7.14 4.43
N ILE A 165 11.17 7.38 5.64
CA ILE A 165 10.91 6.55 6.82
C ILE A 165 9.41 6.56 7.15
N GLY A 166 8.77 7.72 7.11
CA GLY A 166 7.32 7.87 7.29
C GLY A 166 6.51 7.02 6.31
N LEU A 167 6.85 7.05 5.02
CA LEU A 167 6.24 6.18 4.01
C LEU A 167 6.51 4.69 4.27
N GLY A 168 7.70 4.35 4.76
CA GLY A 168 7.99 3.00 5.24
C GLY A 168 7.03 2.54 6.33
N ILE A 169 6.72 3.41 7.29
CA ILE A 169 5.71 3.13 8.33
C ILE A 169 4.31 2.98 7.72
N THR A 170 3.93 3.84 6.77
CA THR A 170 2.65 3.71 6.04
C THR A 170 2.52 2.31 5.42
N TRP A 171 3.51 1.89 4.64
CA TRP A 171 3.47 0.59 3.97
C TRP A 171 3.51 -0.61 4.93
N LEU A 172 4.26 -0.49 6.01
CA LEU A 172 4.27 -1.50 7.08
C LEU A 172 2.86 -1.66 7.69
N LEU A 173 2.21 -0.54 8.04
CA LEU A 173 0.86 -0.55 8.61
C LEU A 173 -0.18 -1.05 7.62
N VAL A 174 -0.14 -0.60 6.36
CA VAL A 174 -1.02 -1.13 5.30
C VAL A 174 -0.84 -2.64 5.17
N GLY A 175 0.40 -3.13 5.16
CA GLY A 175 0.70 -4.56 5.13
C GLY A 175 0.07 -5.32 6.30
N ILE A 176 0.22 -4.83 7.53
CA ILE A 176 -0.37 -5.47 8.72
C ILE A 176 -1.90 -5.48 8.63
N LEU A 177 -2.51 -4.30 8.41
CA LEU A 177 -3.97 -4.13 8.45
C LEU A 177 -4.67 -4.90 7.34
N THR A 178 -4.13 -4.87 6.12
CA THR A 178 -4.66 -5.65 5.00
C THR A 178 -4.38 -7.13 5.17
N GLY A 179 -3.21 -7.51 5.69
CA GLY A 179 -2.81 -8.90 5.92
C GLY A 179 -3.70 -9.65 6.92
N ILE A 180 -4.25 -8.95 7.92
CA ILE A 180 -5.21 -9.51 8.90
C ILE A 180 -6.49 -10.05 8.21
N ASN A 181 -6.85 -9.46 7.07
CA ASN A 181 -8.05 -9.78 6.31
C ASN A 181 -7.76 -10.53 5.01
N ALA A 182 -6.59 -10.34 4.39
CA ALA A 182 -6.20 -11.00 3.15
C ALA A 182 -6.20 -12.54 3.28
N HIS A 183 -6.01 -13.08 4.49
CA HIS A 183 -6.14 -14.53 4.74
C HIS A 183 -7.53 -15.07 4.34
N LYS A 184 -8.57 -14.26 4.54
CA LYS A 184 -9.96 -14.62 4.23
C LYS A 184 -10.26 -14.64 2.73
N LEU A 185 -9.39 -14.06 1.90
CA LEU A 185 -9.55 -14.08 0.45
C LEU A 185 -9.22 -15.45 -0.16
N ARG A 186 -8.54 -16.31 0.61
CA ARG A 186 -8.20 -17.69 0.23
C ARG A 186 -9.25 -18.72 0.68
N LEU A 187 -10.27 -18.29 1.42
CA LEU A 187 -11.35 -19.13 1.96
C LEU A 187 -12.59 -18.96 1.09
#